data_AF-A0A2G1X1L3-F1
#
_entry.id   AF-A0A2G1X1L3-F1
#
_cell.length_a   1.000
_cell.length_b   1.000
_cell.length_c   1.000
_cell.angle_alpha   90.00
_cell.angle_beta   90.00
_cell.angle_gamma   90.00
#
_symmetry.space_group_name_H-M   'P 1'
#
loop_
_entity.id
_entity.type
_entity.pdbx_description
1 polymer ?
#
loop_
_entity_poly.entity_id
_entity_poly.type
_entity_poly.pdbx_seq_one_letter_code
_entity_poly.pdbx_strand_id
1 'polypeptide(L)'
;MSSDPSKDGRCNATTRDGTPCRKWPVGGAGEGRCRFHGGASTGAGDTSHLEENDHAEGNPGGGAPVGNANAEIHGGFSDWRKAYERFDEDTRNHVDRIAEEMLERTAETAPDVLAPRRTKLAREWATLMMLKNRTGADVWCSLDGSGPGRGFIVEKELDRDGEIVTVEGPNPALRAEVTLSRRQREIAEELRLWCGSHPSE
;
A
#
# COMPACT_ATOMS: atom_id res chain seq x y z
N MET A 1 42.15 -17.79 14.11
CA MET A 1 41.36 -18.90 14.71
C MET A 1 39.91 -18.46 14.69
N SER A 2 39.11 -18.99 13.75
CA SER A 2 37.68 -18.70 13.68
C SER A 2 36.98 -19.63 14.68
N SER A 3 36.59 -19.11 15.84
CA SER A 3 35.76 -19.87 16.78
C SER A 3 34.35 -19.95 16.21
N ASP A 4 33.82 -21.17 16.15
CA ASP A 4 32.43 -21.41 15.79
C ASP A 4 31.53 -20.80 16.89
N PRO A 5 30.78 -19.72 16.60
CA PRO A 5 29.99 -19.00 17.60
C PRO A 5 28.90 -19.87 18.26
N SER A 6 28.54 -21.01 17.66
CA SER A 6 27.62 -21.98 18.26
C SER A 6 28.20 -22.65 19.51
N LYS A 7 29.54 -22.80 19.58
CA LYS A 7 30.23 -23.41 20.73
C LYS A 7 30.31 -22.50 21.95
N ASP A 8 30.18 -21.19 21.73
CA ASP A 8 30.19 -20.16 22.78
C ASP A 8 28.77 -19.83 23.28
N GLY A 9 27.76 -20.62 22.86
CA GLY A 9 26.35 -20.39 23.16
C GLY A 9 25.77 -19.14 22.48
N ARG A 10 26.47 -18.57 21.49
CA ARG A 10 26.04 -17.38 20.76
C ARG A 10 25.25 -17.76 19.52
N CYS A 11 24.56 -16.76 18.98
CA CYS A 11 23.83 -16.91 17.72
C CYS A 11 24.78 -17.35 16.61
N ASN A 12 24.46 -18.46 15.96
CA ASN A 12 25.26 -19.05 14.89
C ASN A 12 25.09 -18.35 13.52
N ALA A 13 24.59 -17.10 13.49
CA ALA A 13 24.36 -16.34 12.26
C ALA A 13 25.56 -15.42 11.93
N THR A 14 25.74 -15.12 10.65
CA THR A 14 26.72 -14.14 10.18
C THR A 14 26.00 -12.83 9.87
N THR A 15 26.52 -11.71 10.34
CA THR A 15 25.97 -10.36 10.07
C THR A 15 26.30 -9.93 8.64
N ARG A 16 25.65 -8.85 8.18
CA ARG A 16 25.81 -8.31 6.82
C ARG A 16 27.25 -7.92 6.47
N ASP A 17 28.06 -7.57 7.47
CA ASP A 17 29.48 -7.23 7.32
C ASP A 17 30.41 -8.45 7.36
N GLY A 18 29.86 -9.67 7.37
CA GLY A 18 30.62 -10.93 7.36
C GLY A 18 31.12 -11.38 8.73
N THR A 19 30.78 -10.68 9.82
CA THR A 19 31.23 -11.06 11.17
C THR A 19 30.23 -11.99 11.90
N PRO A 20 30.67 -12.81 12.87
CA PRO A 20 29.75 -13.64 13.66
C PRO A 20 28.80 -12.80 14.53
N CYS A 21 27.52 -13.20 14.58
CA CYS A 21 26.54 -12.56 15.44
C CYS A 21 26.87 -12.81 16.91
N ARG A 22 27.05 -11.72 17.68
CA ARG A 22 27.41 -11.80 19.10
C ARG A 22 26.21 -11.88 20.06
N LYS A 23 24.98 -11.94 19.54
CA LYS A 23 23.76 -11.98 20.37
C LYS A 23 23.49 -13.39 20.88
N TRP A 24 22.76 -13.50 21.99
CA TRP A 24 22.33 -14.79 22.54
C TRP A 24 21.15 -15.35 21.73
N PRO A 25 21.08 -16.68 21.55
CA PRO A 25 19.91 -17.32 20.97
C PRO A 25 18.70 -17.17 21.89
N VAL A 26 17.50 -17.21 21.32
CA VAL A 26 16.24 -17.21 22.08
C VAL A 26 15.38 -18.39 21.63
N GLY A 27 14.66 -19.01 22.57
CA GLY A 27 13.71 -20.08 22.23
C GLY A 27 12.65 -19.57 21.26
N GLY A 28 12.31 -20.38 20.25
CA GLY A 28 11.31 -20.03 19.22
C GLY A 28 11.86 -19.30 17.98
N ALA A 29 13.13 -18.89 17.97
CA ALA A 29 13.77 -18.24 16.83
C ALA A 29 14.45 -19.24 15.85
N GLY A 30 14.24 -20.54 16.00
CA GLY A 30 15.03 -21.57 15.32
C GLY A 30 16.34 -21.88 16.08
N GLU A 31 16.78 -23.13 15.99
CA GLU A 31 17.88 -23.66 16.81
C GLU A 31 19.16 -22.80 16.70
N GLY A 32 19.57 -22.20 17.82
CA GLY A 32 20.79 -21.40 17.91
C GLY A 32 20.72 -20.00 17.29
N ARG A 33 19.53 -19.46 16.98
CA ARG A 33 19.35 -18.11 16.41
C ARG A 33 18.84 -17.10 17.45
N CYS A 34 19.28 -15.84 17.34
CA CYS A 34 18.75 -14.74 18.17
C CYS A 34 17.47 -14.16 17.56
N ARG A 35 16.71 -13.36 18.32
CA ARG A 35 15.44 -12.75 17.87
C ARG A 35 15.50 -11.96 16.55
N PHE A 36 16.70 -11.55 16.11
CA PHE A 36 16.91 -10.80 14.87
C PHE A 36 17.32 -11.68 13.68
N HIS A 37 17.88 -12.86 13.96
CA HIS A 37 18.29 -13.85 12.95
C HIS A 37 17.41 -15.11 12.96
N GLY A 38 16.46 -15.17 13.89
CA GLY A 38 15.42 -16.18 13.96
C GLY A 38 14.14 -15.81 13.24
N GLY A 39 14.26 -14.93 12.25
CA GLY A 39 13.18 -14.52 11.36
C GLY A 39 12.89 -15.59 10.30
N ALA A 40 12.75 -16.84 10.72
CA ALA A 40 12.07 -17.87 9.97
C ALA A 40 11.08 -18.52 10.92
N SER A 41 10.02 -17.77 11.27
CA SER A 41 8.73 -18.44 11.41
C SER A 41 8.56 -19.23 10.12
N THR A 42 8.43 -20.55 10.19
CA THR A 42 8.15 -21.40 9.02
C THR A 42 6.75 -21.14 8.44
N GLY A 43 6.17 -19.96 8.69
CA GLY A 43 4.76 -19.68 8.52
C GLY A 43 3.89 -20.54 9.44
N ALA A 44 2.59 -20.28 9.44
CA ALA A 44 1.64 -21.30 9.84
C ALA A 44 1.83 -22.52 8.90
N GLY A 45 1.88 -23.73 9.45
CA GLY A 45 2.05 -24.95 8.64
C GLY A 45 0.86 -25.25 7.72
N ASP A 46 -0.28 -24.60 7.99
CA ASP A 46 -1.41 -24.53 7.08
C ASP A 46 -1.32 -23.23 6.29
N THR A 47 -0.97 -23.32 5.02
CA THR A 47 -0.94 -22.20 4.06
C THR A 47 -2.03 -22.34 3.01
N SER A 48 -3.01 -23.23 3.19
CA SER A 48 -4.08 -23.50 2.20
C SER A 48 -4.86 -22.22 1.83
N HIS A 49 -5.05 -21.33 2.81
CA HIS A 49 -5.69 -20.02 2.65
C HIS A 49 -4.77 -18.94 2.06
N LEU A 50 -3.49 -19.25 1.87
CA LEU A 50 -2.49 -18.41 1.19
C LEU A 50 -2.14 -18.91 -0.21
N GLU A 51 -2.73 -20.02 -0.67
CA GLU A 51 -2.46 -20.57 -2.02
C GLU A 51 -2.85 -19.58 -3.14
N GLU A 52 -3.78 -18.67 -2.85
CA GLU A 52 -4.17 -17.55 -3.72
C GLU A 52 -3.55 -16.20 -3.30
N ASN A 53 -2.63 -16.20 -2.33
CA ASN A 53 -1.93 -14.99 -1.87
C ASN A 53 -0.54 -14.90 -2.49
N ASP A 54 -0.45 -14.02 -3.46
CA ASP A 54 0.69 -13.81 -4.31
C ASP A 54 1.81 -12.93 -3.72
N HIS A 55 1.77 -12.70 -2.42
CA HIS A 55 2.76 -11.91 -1.69
C HIS A 55 3.51 -12.72 -0.63
N ALA A 56 3.27 -14.03 -0.54
CA ALA A 56 4.09 -14.96 0.23
C ALA A 56 5.41 -15.27 -0.52
N GLU A 57 6.52 -15.30 0.21
CA GLU A 57 7.84 -15.63 -0.33
C GLU A 57 7.83 -17.07 -0.88
N GLY A 58 7.89 -17.22 -2.22
CA GLY A 58 7.89 -18.53 -2.90
C GLY A 58 6.82 -18.77 -3.97
N ASN A 59 5.86 -17.85 -4.17
CA ASN A 59 4.80 -17.99 -5.19
C ASN A 59 5.09 -17.16 -6.46
N PRO A 60 4.69 -17.60 -7.68
CA PRO A 60 4.85 -16.84 -8.92
C PRO A 60 3.79 -15.72 -8.95
N GLY A 61 4.10 -14.60 -8.29
CA GLY A 61 3.11 -13.61 -7.87
C GLY A 61 2.08 -13.18 -8.92
N GLY A 62 0.80 -13.43 -8.62
CA GLY A 62 -0.37 -12.65 -9.02
C GLY A 62 -0.83 -11.59 -7.99
N GLY A 63 -2.14 -11.35 -7.89
CA GLY A 63 -2.74 -10.27 -7.09
C GLY A 63 -3.24 -10.71 -5.71
N ALA A 64 -3.75 -9.76 -4.93
CA ALA A 64 -4.47 -10.11 -3.71
C ALA A 64 -5.74 -10.94 -4.05
N PRO A 65 -6.22 -11.81 -3.14
CA PRO A 65 -7.47 -12.55 -3.32
C PRO A 65 -8.62 -11.64 -3.79
N VAL A 66 -9.53 -12.17 -4.61
CA VAL A 66 -10.67 -11.41 -5.13
C VAL A 66 -11.48 -10.82 -3.96
N GLY A 67 -11.57 -9.47 -3.90
CA GLY A 67 -12.23 -8.74 -2.81
C GLY A 67 -11.31 -8.26 -1.68
N ASN A 68 -10.02 -8.65 -1.68
CA ASN A 68 -9.03 -8.16 -0.72
C ASN A 68 -8.45 -6.81 -1.18
N ALA A 69 -9.20 -5.73 -0.94
CA ALA A 69 -8.73 -4.35 -1.13
C ALA A 69 -7.80 -3.87 0.00
N ASN A 70 -7.36 -4.75 0.92
CA ASN A 70 -6.62 -4.34 2.10
C ASN A 70 -5.24 -3.79 1.75
N ALA A 71 -4.61 -4.32 0.69
CA ALA A 71 -3.40 -3.76 0.11
C ALA A 71 -3.65 -2.40 -0.53
N GLU A 72 -4.80 -2.17 -1.16
CA GLU A 72 -5.19 -0.84 -1.64
C GLU A 72 -5.27 0.11 -0.44
N ILE A 73 -5.99 -0.27 0.63
CA ILE A 73 -6.30 0.57 1.80
C ILE A 73 -5.10 0.89 2.72
N HIS A 74 -4.16 -0.04 2.91
CA HIS A 74 -3.12 0.07 3.95
C HIS A 74 -1.67 0.24 3.47
N GLY A 75 -1.36 0.12 2.19
CA GLY A 75 0.02 0.28 1.69
C GLY A 75 0.17 0.53 0.19
N GLY A 76 -0.88 0.34 -0.60
CA GLY A 76 -0.89 0.46 -2.05
C GLY A 76 -0.99 1.88 -2.56
N PHE A 77 -1.34 2.84 -1.70
CA PHE A 77 -1.56 4.24 -2.07
C PHE A 77 -0.31 5.13 -2.09
N SER A 78 0.88 4.63 -1.74
CA SER A 78 2.09 5.47 -1.76
C SER A 78 2.74 5.60 -3.15
N ASP A 79 2.48 4.68 -4.09
CA ASP A 79 2.95 4.77 -5.48
C ASP A 79 1.80 4.56 -6.47
N TRP A 80 1.28 5.66 -6.99
CA TRP A 80 0.16 5.66 -7.94
C TRP A 80 0.45 4.87 -9.21
N ARG A 81 1.72 4.72 -9.63
CA ARG A 81 2.06 3.96 -10.83
C ARG A 81 1.76 2.49 -10.66
N LYS A 82 2.12 1.93 -9.50
CA LYS A 82 1.80 0.54 -9.15
C LYS A 82 0.29 0.33 -9.03
N ALA A 83 -0.44 1.33 -8.54
CA ALA A 83 -1.90 1.27 -8.50
C ALA A 83 -2.49 1.25 -9.92
N TYR A 84 -2.04 2.15 -10.78
CA TYR A 84 -2.44 2.22 -12.19
C TYR A 84 -2.17 0.92 -12.94
N GLU A 85 -0.98 0.34 -12.77
CA GLU A 85 -0.60 -0.94 -13.41
C GLU A 85 -1.50 -2.11 -13.00
N ARG A 86 -2.01 -2.09 -11.76
CA ARG A 86 -2.90 -3.15 -11.23
C ARG A 86 -4.37 -3.01 -11.64
N PHE A 87 -4.79 -1.85 -12.14
CA PHE A 87 -6.16 -1.68 -12.61
C PHE A 87 -6.46 -2.63 -13.78
N ASP A 88 -7.70 -3.12 -13.86
CA ASP A 88 -8.19 -3.79 -15.06
C ASP A 88 -8.16 -2.84 -16.28
N GLU A 89 -8.30 -3.42 -17.47
CA GLU A 89 -8.23 -2.66 -18.73
C GLU A 89 -9.27 -1.55 -18.82
N ASP A 90 -10.51 -1.81 -18.40
CA ASP A 90 -11.59 -0.82 -18.44
C ASP A 90 -11.30 0.37 -17.50
N THR A 91 -10.82 0.08 -16.29
CA THR A 91 -10.43 1.10 -15.32
C THR A 91 -9.23 1.91 -15.83
N ARG A 92 -8.22 1.28 -16.46
CA ARG A 92 -7.09 1.99 -17.06
C ARG A 92 -7.53 2.89 -18.21
N ASN A 93 -8.37 2.38 -19.11
CA ASN A 93 -8.94 3.16 -20.21
C ASN A 93 -9.74 4.36 -19.70
N HIS A 94 -10.51 4.17 -18.63
CA HIS A 94 -11.23 5.27 -17.99
C HIS A 94 -10.29 6.33 -17.39
N VAL A 95 -9.21 5.91 -16.73
CA VAL A 95 -8.18 6.81 -16.19
C VAL A 95 -7.47 7.58 -17.30
N ASP A 96 -7.04 6.90 -18.36
CA ASP A 96 -6.34 7.54 -19.47
C ASP A 96 -7.25 8.55 -20.19
N ARG A 97 -8.54 8.25 -20.41
CA ARG A 97 -9.52 9.21 -20.94
C ARG A 97 -9.62 10.48 -20.09
N ILE A 98 -9.72 10.35 -18.77
CA ILE A 98 -9.77 11.51 -17.87
C ILE A 98 -8.47 12.30 -17.94
N ALA A 99 -7.33 11.61 -17.99
CA ALA A 99 -6.03 12.26 -18.10
C ALA A 99 -5.89 13.03 -19.41
N GLU A 100 -6.39 12.50 -20.53
CA GLU A 100 -6.43 13.17 -21.84
C GLU A 100 -7.28 14.44 -21.82
N GLU A 101 -8.52 14.35 -21.32
CA GLU A 101 -9.39 15.52 -21.14
C GLU A 101 -8.72 16.62 -20.28
N MET A 102 -8.00 16.20 -19.23
CA MET A 102 -7.26 17.11 -18.37
C MET A 102 -6.04 17.72 -19.08
N LEU A 103 -5.39 17.00 -19.97
CA LEU A 103 -4.24 17.51 -20.73
C LEU A 103 -4.64 18.60 -21.72
N GLU A 104 -5.78 18.44 -22.39
CA GLU A 104 -6.34 19.46 -23.27
C GLU A 104 -6.54 20.78 -22.50
N ARG A 105 -7.18 20.69 -21.33
CA ARG A 105 -7.42 21.86 -20.47
C ARG A 105 -6.13 22.48 -19.93
N THR A 106 -5.18 21.65 -19.50
CA THR A 106 -3.96 22.14 -18.83
C THR A 106 -2.92 22.71 -19.77
N ALA A 107 -3.01 22.42 -21.07
CA ALA A 107 -2.22 23.11 -22.09
C ALA A 107 -2.51 24.63 -22.09
N GLU A 108 -3.76 25.01 -21.82
CA GLU A 108 -4.20 26.41 -21.77
C GLU A 108 -4.00 27.03 -20.39
N THR A 109 -4.36 26.31 -19.32
CA THR A 109 -4.33 26.89 -17.96
C THR A 109 -2.95 26.92 -17.33
N ALA A 110 -2.07 25.97 -17.67
CA ALA A 110 -0.73 25.82 -17.10
C ALA A 110 0.35 25.67 -18.19
N PRO A 111 0.49 26.67 -19.10
CA PRO A 111 1.43 26.59 -20.21
C PRO A 111 2.89 26.52 -19.74
N ASP A 112 3.19 27.08 -18.57
CA ASP A 112 4.50 27.10 -17.91
C ASP A 112 4.94 25.75 -17.32
N VAL A 113 3.99 24.84 -17.05
CA VAL A 113 4.32 23.48 -16.64
C VAL A 113 4.70 22.67 -17.87
N LEU A 114 5.91 22.12 -17.93
CA LEU A 114 6.39 21.38 -19.10
C LEU A 114 5.43 20.24 -19.50
N ALA A 115 5.23 20.02 -20.81
CA ALA A 115 4.28 19.02 -21.31
C ALA A 115 4.48 17.61 -20.71
N PRO A 116 5.70 17.06 -20.59
CA PRO A 116 5.91 15.76 -19.93
C PRO A 116 5.48 15.73 -18.45
N ARG A 117 5.63 16.88 -17.75
CA ARG A 117 5.19 17.03 -16.36
C ARG A 117 3.67 17.08 -16.29
N ARG A 118 2.99 17.81 -17.19
CA ARG A 118 1.53 17.82 -17.29
C ARG A 118 0.98 16.42 -17.53
N THR A 119 1.54 15.66 -18.48
CA THR A 119 1.13 14.28 -18.76
C THR A 119 1.24 13.39 -17.53
N LYS A 120 2.37 13.45 -16.82
CA LYS A 120 2.57 12.66 -15.60
C LYS A 120 1.55 13.01 -14.52
N LEU A 121 1.34 14.30 -14.29
CA LEU A 121 0.43 14.80 -13.26
C LEU A 121 -1.04 14.52 -13.58
N ALA A 122 -1.44 14.59 -14.85
CA ALA A 122 -2.78 14.24 -15.29
C ALA A 122 -3.12 12.79 -15.00
N ARG A 123 -2.23 11.86 -15.37
CA ARG A 123 -2.42 10.44 -15.09
C ARG A 123 -2.40 10.16 -13.59
N GLU A 124 -1.48 10.79 -12.84
CA GLU A 124 -1.45 10.68 -11.38
C GLU A 124 -2.78 11.14 -10.76
N TRP A 125 -3.28 12.32 -11.14
CA TRP A 125 -4.52 12.87 -10.61
C TRP A 125 -5.73 11.97 -10.89
N ALA A 126 -5.86 11.49 -12.13
CA ALA A 126 -6.95 10.59 -12.54
C ALA A 126 -6.86 9.22 -11.83
N THR A 127 -5.65 8.69 -11.64
CA THR A 127 -5.44 7.46 -10.86
C THR A 127 -5.87 7.65 -9.41
N LEU A 128 -5.44 8.76 -8.78
CA LEU A 128 -5.83 9.09 -7.40
C LEU A 128 -7.35 9.29 -7.26
N MET A 129 -8.03 9.76 -8.31
CA MET A 129 -9.49 9.90 -8.31
C MET A 129 -10.18 8.54 -8.19
N MET A 130 -9.72 7.54 -8.95
CA MET A 130 -10.25 6.18 -8.86
C MET A 130 -10.00 5.57 -7.48
N LEU A 131 -8.80 5.75 -6.93
CA LEU A 131 -8.45 5.27 -5.59
C LEU A 131 -9.31 5.95 -4.53
N LYS A 132 -9.53 7.26 -4.66
CA LYS A 132 -10.38 8.02 -3.73
C LYS A 132 -11.82 7.55 -3.78
N ASN A 133 -12.36 7.29 -4.98
CA ASN A 133 -13.70 6.75 -5.15
C ASN A 133 -13.84 5.37 -4.48
N ARG A 134 -12.82 4.51 -4.60
CA ARG A 134 -12.81 3.19 -3.91
C ARG A 134 -12.73 3.34 -2.39
N THR A 135 -11.92 4.26 -1.86
CA THR A 135 -11.89 4.52 -0.40
C THR A 135 -13.19 5.13 0.10
N GLY A 136 -13.84 5.97 -0.70
CA GLY A 136 -15.16 6.51 -0.37
C GLY A 136 -16.23 5.42 -0.39
N ALA A 137 -16.23 4.57 -1.43
CA ALA A 137 -17.11 3.42 -1.52
C ALA A 137 -16.98 2.57 -0.25
N ASP A 138 -15.77 2.18 0.17
CA ASP A 138 -15.58 1.38 1.39
C ASP A 138 -16.30 1.93 2.65
N VAL A 139 -16.42 3.25 2.79
CA VAL A 139 -17.14 3.88 3.90
C VAL A 139 -18.65 3.88 3.66
N TRP A 140 -19.10 4.20 2.44
CA TRP A 140 -20.49 4.53 2.14
C TRP A 140 -21.29 3.39 1.52
N CYS A 141 -20.68 2.55 0.69
CA CYS A 141 -21.30 1.49 -0.10
C CYS A 141 -20.49 0.18 -0.06
N SER A 142 -21.13 -0.95 -0.26
CA SER A 142 -20.42 -2.19 -0.59
C SER A 142 -19.69 -2.03 -1.94
N LEU A 143 -18.65 -2.84 -2.18
CA LEU A 143 -17.82 -2.76 -3.39
C LEU A 143 -18.64 -2.93 -4.69
N ASP A 144 -19.73 -3.69 -4.63
CA ASP A 144 -20.68 -3.92 -5.73
C ASP A 144 -21.86 -2.93 -5.74
N GLY A 145 -21.91 -1.99 -4.79
CA GLY A 145 -22.97 -0.99 -4.64
C GLY A 145 -24.32 -1.55 -4.16
N SER A 146 -24.40 -2.83 -3.78
CA SER A 146 -25.65 -3.49 -3.37
C SER A 146 -26.08 -3.18 -1.93
N GLY A 147 -25.21 -2.61 -1.11
CA GLY A 147 -25.46 -2.36 0.31
C GLY A 147 -24.62 -1.25 0.91
N PRO A 148 -24.76 -0.99 2.23
CA PRO A 148 -23.94 0.00 2.92
C PRO A 148 -22.48 -0.44 2.99
N GLY A 149 -21.57 0.54 3.01
CA GLY A 149 -20.15 0.31 3.25
C GLY A 149 -19.88 -0.11 4.69
N ARG A 150 -18.60 -0.29 5.03
CA ARG A 150 -18.16 -0.65 6.39
C ARG A 150 -18.38 0.46 7.42
N GLY A 151 -18.76 1.66 6.97
CA GLY A 151 -19.04 2.80 7.84
C GLY A 151 -17.79 3.51 8.34
N PHE A 152 -17.99 4.48 9.23
CA PHE A 152 -16.93 5.33 9.78
C PHE A 152 -16.10 4.66 10.88
N ILE A 153 -16.71 3.71 11.59
CA ILE A 153 -16.10 2.95 12.68
C ILE A 153 -16.14 1.48 12.28
N VAL A 154 -14.99 0.81 12.37
CA VAL A 154 -14.85 -0.61 12.04
C VAL A 154 -14.26 -1.34 13.23
N GLU A 155 -14.74 -2.55 13.45
CA GLU A 155 -14.14 -3.47 14.41
C GLU A 155 -12.90 -4.13 13.80
N LYS A 156 -11.85 -4.27 14.60
CA LYS A 156 -10.62 -4.95 14.23
C LYS A 156 -10.19 -5.87 15.36
N GLU A 157 -9.90 -7.11 15.01
CA GLU A 157 -9.26 -8.06 15.90
C GLU A 157 -7.75 -7.78 15.97
N LEU A 158 -7.22 -7.69 17.18
CA LEU A 158 -5.81 -7.49 17.47
C LEU A 158 -5.32 -8.60 18.39
N ASP A 159 -4.19 -9.21 18.06
CA ASP A 159 -3.45 -10.05 19.01
C ASP A 159 -2.74 -9.13 20.01
N ARG A 160 -3.08 -9.30 21.29
CA ARG A 160 -2.41 -8.66 22.41
C ARG A 160 -1.95 -9.73 23.38
N ASP A 161 -0.65 -10.00 23.35
CA ASP A 161 -0.01 -10.98 24.24
C ASP A 161 -0.59 -12.40 24.13
N GLY A 162 -1.03 -12.80 22.92
CA GLY A 162 -1.61 -14.11 22.63
C GLY A 162 -3.13 -14.18 22.85
N GLU A 163 -3.78 -13.08 23.21
CA GLU A 163 -5.23 -12.95 23.30
C GLU A 163 -5.76 -12.10 22.14
N ILE A 164 -6.77 -12.61 21.43
CA ILE A 164 -7.45 -11.84 20.38
C ILE A 164 -8.47 -10.91 21.05
N VAL A 165 -8.23 -9.61 20.94
CA VAL A 165 -9.15 -8.58 21.42
C VAL A 165 -9.76 -7.81 20.25
N THR A 166 -11.08 -7.66 20.26
CA THR A 166 -11.78 -6.80 19.30
C THR A 166 -11.72 -5.36 19.77
N VAL A 167 -11.23 -4.47 18.91
CA VAL A 167 -11.22 -3.03 19.14
C VAL A 167 -12.01 -2.32 18.07
N GLU A 168 -12.77 -1.31 18.46
CA GLU A 168 -13.38 -0.37 17.53
C GLU A 168 -12.36 0.73 17.19
N GLY A 169 -12.29 1.09 15.90
CA GLY A 169 -11.42 2.16 15.45
C GLY A 169 -11.98 2.88 14.23
N PRO A 170 -11.43 4.07 13.89
CA PRO A 170 -11.82 4.78 12.68
C PRO A 170 -11.50 3.94 11.45
N ASN A 171 -12.41 3.93 10.48
CA ASN A 171 -12.20 3.23 9.22
C ASN A 171 -10.92 3.74 8.55
N PRO A 172 -9.93 2.87 8.28
CA PRO A 172 -8.67 3.26 7.66
C PRO A 172 -8.83 3.89 6.28
N ALA A 173 -9.92 3.59 5.56
CA ALA A 173 -10.25 4.21 4.28
C ALA A 173 -10.40 5.74 4.40
N LEU A 174 -10.85 6.26 5.54
CA LEU A 174 -10.97 7.72 5.76
C LEU A 174 -9.60 8.41 5.72
N ARG A 175 -8.59 7.81 6.36
CA ARG A 175 -7.22 8.35 6.36
C ARG A 175 -6.60 8.29 4.97
N ALA A 176 -6.86 7.21 4.24
CA ALA A 176 -6.44 7.08 2.86
C ALA A 176 -7.09 8.15 1.98
N GLU A 177 -8.41 8.34 2.08
CA GLU A 177 -9.15 9.35 1.31
C GLU A 177 -8.58 10.76 1.53
N VAL A 178 -8.29 11.13 2.78
CA VAL A 178 -7.68 12.44 3.11
C VAL A 178 -6.30 12.59 2.45
N THR A 179 -5.49 11.52 2.47
CA THR A 179 -4.15 11.53 1.86
C THR A 179 -4.23 11.68 0.34
N LEU A 180 -5.11 10.92 -0.30
CA LEU A 180 -5.35 10.98 -1.74
C LEU A 180 -5.91 12.35 -2.15
N SER A 181 -6.90 12.86 -1.40
CA SER A 181 -7.51 14.17 -1.67
C SER A 181 -6.51 15.32 -1.52
N ARG A 182 -5.60 15.25 -0.55
CA ARG A 182 -4.54 16.26 -0.40
C ARG A 182 -3.64 16.27 -1.64
N ARG A 183 -3.17 15.11 -2.07
CA ARG A 183 -2.29 15.02 -3.25
C ARG A 183 -3.01 15.48 -4.52
N GLN A 184 -4.28 15.12 -4.70
CA GLN A 184 -5.07 15.63 -5.83
C GLN A 184 -5.20 17.15 -5.84
N ARG A 185 -5.32 17.79 -4.68
CA ARG A 185 -5.36 19.26 -4.58
C ARG A 185 -4.02 19.87 -4.96
N GLU A 186 -2.91 19.37 -4.44
CA GLU A 186 -1.55 19.83 -4.80
C GLU A 186 -1.31 19.76 -6.32
N ILE A 187 -1.74 18.66 -6.97
CA ILE A 187 -1.62 18.51 -8.42
C ILE A 187 -2.53 19.50 -9.15
N ALA A 188 -3.77 19.65 -8.68
CA ALA A 188 -4.73 20.53 -9.32
C ALA A 188 -4.38 22.02 -9.17
N GLU A 189 -3.66 22.40 -8.10
CA GLU A 189 -3.01 23.70 -7.95
C GLU A 189 -1.86 23.87 -8.95
N GLU A 190 -0.95 22.88 -9.05
CA GLU A 190 0.18 22.90 -10.01
C GLU A 190 -0.34 23.02 -11.46
N LEU A 191 -1.47 22.41 -11.77
CA LEU A 191 -2.10 22.42 -13.10
C LEU A 191 -3.18 23.48 -13.29
N ARG A 192 -3.42 24.34 -12.30
CA ARG A 192 -4.41 25.43 -12.33
C ARG A 192 -5.81 24.98 -12.78
N LEU A 193 -6.27 23.85 -12.24
CA LEU A 193 -7.59 23.26 -12.56
C LEU A 193 -8.74 23.93 -11.80
N TRP A 194 -8.47 24.83 -10.86
CA TRP A 194 -9.50 25.52 -10.07
C TRP A 194 -9.72 26.93 -10.59
N CYS A 195 -10.98 27.36 -10.66
CA CYS A 195 -11.32 28.74 -10.99
C CYS A 195 -10.61 29.71 -10.02
N GLY A 196 -9.81 30.64 -10.54
CA GLY A 196 -9.09 31.64 -9.72
C GLY A 196 -7.67 31.27 -9.28
N SER A 197 -7.15 30.10 -9.67
CA SER A 197 -5.75 29.71 -9.39
C SER A 197 -4.74 30.35 -10.35
N HIS A 198 -4.87 31.65 -10.63
CA HIS A 198 -3.82 32.41 -11.30
C HIS A 198 -2.75 32.79 -10.26
N PRO A 199 -1.46 32.78 -10.62
CA PRO A 199 -0.43 33.31 -9.73
C PRO A 199 -0.78 34.76 -9.38
N SER A 200 -0.66 35.08 -8.09
CA SER A 200 -0.64 36.49 -7.67
C SER A 200 0.58 37.13 -8.34
N GLU A 201 0.36 38.23 -9.05
CA GLU A 201 1.43 39.08 -9.58
C GLU A 201 2.34 39.60 -8.45
#